data_AF-A0A6A5WLN9-F1
#
_entry.id   AF-A0A6A5WLN9-F1
#
_cell.length_a   1.000
_cell.length_b   1.000
_cell.length_c   1.000
_cell.angle_alpha   90.00
_cell.angle_beta   90.00
_cell.angle_gamma   90.00
#
_symmetry.space_group_name_H-M   'P 1'
#
loop_
_entity.id
_entity.type
_entity.pdbx_description
1 polymer ?
#
loop_
_entity_poly.entity_id
_entity_poly.type
_entity_poly.pdbx_seq_one_letter_code
_entity_poly.pdbx_strand_id
1 'polypeptide(L)'
;MADSQRFPPKCCLNETYSLPLVQHLLGKDAVIAFKTRLIETQTVEQLKVYCVNPNCGRFLHQSTFDNANQLYTIARCKSCNTNTCVGCKMEWFPRSHRCELESDLSKRTAWLPEYTPTCRIKRCPKCHGVTEHMEACNHMTCVYCKHEYCFVCLIP
;
A
#
# COMPACT_ATOMS: atom_id res chain seq x y z
N MET A 1 1.04 12.72 -16.37
CA MET A 1 1.95 12.58 -15.21
C MET A 1 2.19 13.89 -14.42
N ALA A 2 1.57 15.03 -14.77
CA ALA A 2 1.87 16.33 -14.15
C ALA A 2 0.91 16.78 -13.01
N ASP A 3 -0.15 16.01 -12.70
CA ASP A 3 -1.24 16.49 -11.84
C ASP A 3 -1.10 16.07 -10.36
N SER A 4 -0.26 15.09 -10.05
CA SER A 4 -0.08 14.61 -8.66
C SER A 4 0.62 15.63 -7.75
N GLN A 5 1.39 16.57 -8.31
CA GLN A 5 2.10 17.60 -7.53
C GLN A 5 1.23 18.83 -7.21
N ARG A 6 0.10 19.00 -7.92
CA ARG A 6 -0.82 20.13 -7.75
C ARG A 6 -2.00 19.82 -6.85
N PHE A 7 -2.08 18.58 -6.38
CA PHE A 7 -3.10 18.12 -5.44
C PHE A 7 -2.52 18.07 -4.01
N PRO A 8 -3.27 18.51 -2.98
CA PRO A 8 -4.55 19.21 -3.07
C PRO A 8 -4.39 20.61 -3.68
N PRO A 9 -5.44 21.14 -4.33
CA PRO A 9 -5.42 22.49 -4.88
C PRO A 9 -5.16 23.50 -3.77
N LYS A 10 -4.20 24.39 -4.00
CA LYS A 10 -3.79 25.44 -3.07
C LYS A 10 -4.10 26.82 -3.64
N CYS A 11 -4.39 27.77 -2.76
CA CYS A 11 -4.47 29.18 -3.12
C CYS A 11 -3.05 29.81 -3.13
N CYS A 12 -2.94 31.06 -3.58
CA CYS A 12 -1.70 31.84 -3.65
C CYS A 12 -0.95 31.96 -2.31
N LEU A 13 -1.63 31.73 -1.17
CA LEU A 13 -1.06 31.75 0.18
C LEU A 13 -0.51 30.39 0.65
N ASN A 14 -0.44 29.39 -0.25
CA ASN A 14 -0.06 28.00 0.06
C ASN A 14 -0.98 27.30 1.09
N GLU A 15 -2.11 27.91 1.42
CA GLU A 15 -3.17 27.31 2.22
C GLU A 15 -4.00 26.34 1.37
N THR A 16 -4.25 25.14 1.93
CA THR A 16 -5.13 24.15 1.31
C THR A 16 -6.57 24.49 1.63
N TYR A 17 -7.44 24.48 0.62
CA TYR A 17 -8.87 24.64 0.85
C TYR A 17 -9.41 23.51 1.74
N SER A 18 -10.04 23.88 2.86
CA SER A 18 -10.74 22.94 3.71
C SER A 18 -11.97 22.42 2.97
N LEU A 19 -12.02 21.12 2.68
CA LEU A 19 -13.14 20.49 1.97
C LEU A 19 -14.51 20.83 2.60
N PRO A 20 -14.69 20.86 3.94
CA PRO A 20 -15.93 21.32 4.57
C PRO A 20 -16.45 22.68 4.10
N LEU A 21 -15.56 23.62 3.73
CA LEU A 21 -15.95 24.95 3.28
C LEU A 21 -16.53 24.95 1.86
N VAL A 22 -16.06 24.06 0.99
CA VAL A 22 -16.41 24.08 -0.44
C VAL A 22 -17.29 22.90 -0.88
N GLN A 23 -17.48 21.89 -0.01
CA GLN A 23 -18.24 20.68 -0.35
C GLN A 23 -19.67 20.94 -0.82
N HIS A 24 -20.30 22.03 -0.35
CA HIS A 24 -21.67 22.39 -0.73
C HIS A 24 -21.77 22.93 -2.17
N LEU A 25 -20.65 23.38 -2.73
CA LEU A 25 -20.52 23.83 -4.12
C LEU A 25 -20.16 22.68 -5.07
N LEU A 26 -19.84 21.50 -4.53
CA LEU A 26 -19.39 20.33 -5.28
C LEU A 26 -20.50 19.28 -5.35
N GLY A 27 -20.60 18.60 -6.49
CA GLY A 27 -21.43 17.40 -6.61
C GLY A 27 -20.93 16.28 -5.68
N LYS A 28 -21.84 15.38 -5.25
CA LYS A 28 -21.51 14.26 -4.34
C LYS A 28 -20.32 13.42 -4.83
N ASP A 29 -20.29 13.12 -6.13
CA ASP A 29 -19.23 12.33 -6.75
C ASP A 29 -17.87 13.06 -6.73
N ALA A 30 -17.87 14.38 -6.93
CA ALA A 30 -16.67 15.20 -6.85
C ALA A 30 -16.11 15.26 -5.43
N VAL A 31 -16.97 15.35 -4.41
CA VAL A 31 -16.57 15.30 -3.00
C VAL A 31 -15.94 13.93 -2.67
N ILE A 32 -16.54 12.84 -3.13
CA ILE A 32 -16.00 11.49 -2.92
C ILE A 32 -14.64 11.36 -3.60
N ALA A 33 -14.53 11.75 -4.88
CA ALA A 33 -13.28 11.70 -5.63
C ALA A 33 -12.17 12.54 -4.96
N PHE A 34 -12.50 13.73 -4.48
CA PHE A 34 -11.56 14.59 -3.75
C PHE A 34 -11.05 13.91 -2.46
N LYS A 35 -11.95 13.36 -1.63
CA LYS A 35 -11.57 12.64 -0.40
C LYS A 35 -10.68 11.45 -0.71
N THR A 36 -11.03 10.65 -1.72
CA THR A 36 -10.23 9.51 -2.14
C THR A 36 -8.83 9.94 -2.58
N ARG A 37 -8.73 11.00 -3.41
CA ARG A 37 -7.45 11.53 -3.89
C ARG A 37 -6.60 12.13 -2.78
N LEU A 38 -7.23 12.76 -1.78
CA LEU A 38 -6.55 13.28 -0.59
C LEU A 38 -5.92 12.16 0.22
N ILE A 39 -6.68 11.09 0.48
CA ILE A 39 -6.14 9.94 1.20
C ILE A 39 -5.04 9.25 0.39
N GLU A 40 -5.22 9.07 -0.92
CA GLU A 40 -4.18 8.54 -1.81
C GLU A 40 -2.87 9.34 -1.70
N THR A 41 -2.96 10.68 -1.67
CA THR A 41 -1.80 11.56 -1.57
C THR A 41 -1.12 11.49 -0.20
N GLN A 42 -1.91 11.32 0.86
CA GLN A 42 -1.41 11.17 2.24
C GLN A 42 -0.87 9.76 2.55
N THR A 43 -1.29 8.75 1.77
CA THR A 43 -0.86 7.37 1.95
C THR A 43 0.60 7.22 1.49
N VAL A 44 1.42 6.58 2.32
CA VAL A 44 2.81 6.25 1.96
C VAL A 44 2.85 5.29 0.77
N GLU A 45 3.85 5.44 -0.11
CA GLU A 45 3.93 4.73 -1.39
C GLU A 45 3.87 3.19 -1.24
N GLN A 46 4.42 2.66 -0.16
CA GLN A 46 4.43 1.23 0.15
C GLN A 46 3.02 0.68 0.40
N LEU A 47 2.12 1.51 0.94
CA LEU A 47 0.72 1.13 1.23
C LEU A 47 -0.26 1.56 0.15
N LYS A 48 0.19 2.28 -0.89
CA LYS A 48 -0.68 2.61 -2.02
C LYS A 48 -0.95 1.35 -2.83
N VAL A 49 -2.22 0.99 -2.90
CA VAL A 49 -2.74 -0.13 -3.68
C VAL A 49 -3.75 0.41 -4.66
N TYR A 50 -3.60 0.02 -5.92
CA TYR A 50 -4.55 0.33 -6.98
C TYR A 50 -5.17 -0.97 -7.45
N CYS A 51 -6.38 -0.89 -8.00
CA CYS A 51 -7.01 -2.04 -8.63
C CYS A 51 -6.13 -2.51 -9.80
N VAL A 52 -5.74 -3.79 -9.76
CA VAL A 52 -4.91 -4.43 -10.80
C VAL A 52 -5.58 -4.47 -12.18
N ASN A 53 -6.92 -4.36 -12.23
CA ASN A 53 -7.64 -4.33 -13.49
C ASN A 53 -7.26 -3.07 -14.29
N PRO A 54 -6.68 -3.22 -15.50
CA PRO A 54 -6.16 -2.10 -16.29
C PRO A 54 -7.27 -1.13 -16.73
N ASN A 55 -8.51 -1.60 -16.84
CA ASN A 55 -9.67 -0.75 -17.17
C ASN A 55 -10.22 -0.01 -15.95
N CYS A 56 -9.78 -0.34 -14.73
CA CYS A 56 -10.24 0.30 -13.50
C CYS A 56 -9.18 1.21 -12.88
N GLY A 57 -8.01 0.69 -12.54
CA GLY A 57 -6.87 1.45 -11.99
C GLY A 57 -7.15 2.28 -10.73
N ARG A 58 -8.31 2.12 -10.07
CA ARG A 58 -8.74 2.96 -8.95
C ARG A 58 -7.93 2.69 -7.70
N PHE A 59 -7.59 3.74 -6.96
CA PHE A 59 -7.00 3.62 -5.63
C PHE A 59 -7.92 2.86 -4.66
N LEU A 60 -7.37 1.86 -3.98
CA LEU A 60 -8.06 1.02 -3.01
C LEU A 60 -7.67 1.47 -1.61
N HIS A 61 -8.64 2.03 -0.89
CA HIS A 61 -8.44 2.51 0.47
C HIS A 61 -8.18 1.33 1.43
N GLN A 62 -7.37 1.56 2.48
CA GLN A 62 -7.01 0.52 3.47
C GLN A 62 -8.23 -0.09 4.17
N SER A 63 -9.34 0.65 4.28
CA SER A 63 -10.61 0.11 4.80
C SER A 63 -11.25 -0.96 3.92
N THR A 64 -10.78 -1.15 2.69
CA THR A 64 -11.22 -2.23 1.78
C THR A 64 -10.34 -3.47 1.89
N PHE A 65 -9.34 -3.44 2.77
CA PHE A 65 -8.39 -4.53 2.94
C PHE A 65 -8.98 -5.59 3.86
N ASP A 66 -9.07 -6.79 3.33
CA ASP A 66 -9.43 -8.00 4.06
C ASP A 66 -8.14 -8.69 4.54
N ASN A 67 -8.07 -8.92 5.85
CA ASN A 67 -6.96 -9.56 6.54
C ASN A 67 -7.35 -10.94 7.10
N ALA A 68 -8.48 -11.52 6.67
CA ALA A 68 -8.94 -12.82 7.13
C ALA A 68 -7.99 -13.96 6.73
N ASN A 69 -7.25 -13.80 5.63
CA ASN A 69 -6.21 -14.75 5.26
C ASN A 69 -4.94 -14.51 6.10
N GLN A 70 -4.38 -15.59 6.63
CA GLN A 70 -3.17 -15.53 7.49
C GLN A 70 -1.94 -15.01 6.74
N LEU A 71 -1.82 -15.33 5.45
CA LEU A 71 -0.64 -15.03 4.63
C LEU A 71 -0.79 -13.75 3.81
N TYR A 72 -2.02 -13.42 3.38
CA TYR A 72 -2.26 -12.34 2.42
C TYR A 72 -3.26 -11.32 2.93
N THR A 73 -3.00 -10.05 2.60
CA THR A 73 -4.03 -9.01 2.66
C THR A 73 -4.62 -8.80 1.27
N ILE A 74 -5.94 -8.78 1.17
CA ILE A 74 -6.66 -8.74 -0.09
C ILE A 74 -7.48 -7.45 -0.15
N ALA A 75 -7.28 -6.63 -1.18
CA ALA A 75 -8.08 -5.45 -1.43
C ALA A 75 -9.14 -5.75 -2.50
N ARG A 76 -10.42 -5.64 -2.15
CA ARG A 76 -11.52 -5.84 -3.11
C ARG A 76 -11.98 -4.52 -3.71
N CYS A 77 -11.92 -4.41 -5.04
CA CYS A 77 -12.45 -3.26 -5.75
C CYS A 77 -13.98 -3.31 -5.79
N LYS A 78 -14.67 -2.33 -5.18
CA LYS A 78 -16.14 -2.25 -5.19
C LYS A 78 -16.76 -1.95 -6.55
N SER A 79 -15.96 -1.49 -7.52
CA SER A 79 -16.45 -1.05 -8.84
C SER A 79 -16.39 -2.13 -9.90
N CYS A 80 -15.34 -2.93 -9.92
CA CYS A 80 -15.15 -4.02 -10.90
C CYS A 80 -15.07 -5.41 -10.26
N ASN A 81 -15.18 -5.51 -8.92
CA ASN A 81 -15.09 -6.75 -8.15
C ASN A 81 -13.76 -7.53 -8.25
N THR A 82 -12.74 -6.97 -8.92
CA THR A 82 -11.39 -7.54 -8.97
C THR A 82 -10.74 -7.49 -7.59
N ASN A 83 -10.11 -8.60 -7.19
CA ASN A 83 -9.35 -8.72 -5.95
C ASN A 83 -7.87 -8.48 -6.25
N THR A 84 -7.24 -7.59 -5.49
CA THR A 84 -5.82 -7.27 -5.62
C THR A 84 -5.10 -7.65 -4.34
N CYS A 85 -3.96 -8.33 -4.45
CA CYS A 85 -3.11 -8.59 -3.29
C CYS A 85 -2.40 -7.30 -2.88
N VAL A 86 -2.47 -6.93 -1.60
CA VAL A 86 -1.82 -5.71 -1.08
C VAL A 86 -0.29 -5.83 -1.10
N GLY A 87 0.25 -7.04 -0.89
CA GLY A 87 1.70 -7.29 -0.86
C GLY A 87 2.35 -7.17 -2.23
N CYS A 88 2.00 -8.07 -3.16
CA CYS A 88 2.60 -8.08 -4.50
C CYS A 88 1.94 -7.11 -5.50
N LYS A 89 0.80 -6.50 -5.15
CA LYS A 89 0.02 -5.60 -6.03
C LYS A 89 -0.51 -6.26 -7.31
N MET A 90 -0.47 -7.59 -7.37
CA MET A 90 -1.00 -8.40 -8.47
C MET A 90 -2.40 -8.93 -8.18
N GLU A 91 -3.04 -9.50 -9.19
CA GLU A 91 -4.36 -10.10 -9.06
C GLU A 91 -4.34 -11.29 -8.08
N TRP A 92 -5.33 -11.30 -7.19
CA TRP A 92 -5.45 -12.31 -6.17
C TRP A 92 -6.47 -13.38 -6.58
N PHE A 93 -6.01 -14.62 -6.58
CA PHE A 93 -6.81 -15.81 -6.83
C PHE A 93 -6.81 -16.73 -5.61
N PRO A 94 -7.98 -17.16 -5.08
CA PRO A 94 -8.08 -17.88 -3.81
C PRO A 94 -7.20 -19.13 -3.64
N ARG A 95 -6.91 -19.86 -4.72
CA ARG A 95 -6.24 -21.17 -4.65
C ARG A 95 -4.88 -21.23 -5.35
N SER A 96 -4.56 -20.23 -6.16
CA SER A 96 -3.36 -20.21 -7.00
C SER A 96 -2.47 -19.01 -6.73
N HIS A 97 -2.89 -18.08 -5.87
CA HIS A 97 -2.08 -16.90 -5.58
C HIS A 97 -0.85 -17.28 -4.75
N ARG A 98 0.32 -16.94 -5.29
CA ARG A 98 1.58 -16.96 -4.58
C ARG A 98 2.21 -15.59 -4.75
N CYS A 99 2.40 -14.87 -3.65
CA CYS A 99 3.32 -13.75 -3.68
C CYS A 99 4.72 -14.35 -3.87
N GLU A 100 5.39 -14.00 -4.95
CA GLU A 100 6.81 -14.26 -5.10
C GLU A 100 7.58 -13.34 -4.14
N LEU A 101 7.57 -13.71 -2.87
CA LEU A 101 8.40 -13.11 -1.83
C LEU A 101 9.76 -13.79 -1.90
N GLU A 102 10.74 -13.13 -2.52
CA GLU A 102 12.20 -13.36 -2.34
C GLU A 102 12.67 -14.84 -2.42
N SER A 103 11.87 -15.79 -2.91
CA SER A 103 12.30 -17.18 -3.15
C SER A 103 13.07 -17.31 -4.45
N ASP A 104 12.97 -16.29 -5.29
CA ASP A 104 13.70 -16.17 -6.54
C ASP A 104 14.72 -15.06 -6.37
N LEU A 105 15.96 -15.43 -6.03
CA LEU A 105 17.11 -14.51 -5.90
C LEU A 105 17.31 -13.64 -7.16
N SER A 106 16.75 -14.06 -8.30
CA SER A 106 16.76 -13.30 -9.56
C SER A 106 15.79 -12.11 -9.60
N LYS A 107 14.79 -12.06 -8.70
CA LYS A 107 13.80 -10.97 -8.56
C LYS A 107 13.98 -10.14 -7.28
N ARG A 108 15.13 -10.27 -6.61
CA ARG A 108 15.56 -9.28 -5.62
C ARG A 108 15.49 -7.93 -6.33
N THR A 109 14.65 -7.01 -5.86
CA THR A 109 14.64 -5.65 -6.43
C THR A 109 16.07 -5.14 -6.39
N ALA A 110 16.64 -4.75 -7.53
CA ALA A 110 18.07 -4.44 -7.66
C ALA A 110 18.60 -3.40 -6.65
N TRP A 111 17.72 -2.64 -6.01
CA TRP A 111 18.04 -1.65 -4.98
C TRP A 111 17.99 -2.18 -3.53
N LEU A 112 17.44 -3.38 -3.27
CA LEU A 112 17.40 -3.96 -1.93
C LEU A 112 18.74 -4.64 -1.64
N PRO A 113 19.53 -4.14 -0.66
CA PRO A 113 20.83 -4.69 -0.37
C PRO A 113 20.72 -6.13 0.15
N GLU A 114 21.80 -6.89 -0.02
CA GLU A 114 21.89 -8.21 0.56
C GLU A 114 21.88 -8.14 2.08
N TYR A 115 21.20 -9.11 2.69
CA TYR A 115 21.23 -9.27 4.13
C TYR A 115 22.67 -9.52 4.59
N THR A 116 23.19 -8.58 5.36
CA THR A 116 24.51 -8.69 6.00
C THR A 116 24.36 -8.32 7.48
N PRO A 117 25.33 -8.69 8.34
CA PRO A 117 25.30 -8.27 9.75
C PRO A 117 25.20 -6.73 9.92
N THR A 118 25.69 -5.98 8.95
CA THR A 118 25.65 -4.51 8.91
C THR A 118 24.47 -3.94 8.12
N CYS A 119 23.79 -4.74 7.29
CA CYS A 119 22.62 -4.36 6.51
C CYS A 119 21.47 -5.33 6.77
N ARG A 120 20.72 -5.07 7.84
CA ARG A 120 19.61 -5.90 8.29
C ARG A 120 18.28 -5.35 7.77
N ILE A 121 18.14 -5.33 6.45
CA ILE A 121 16.94 -4.82 5.77
C ILE A 121 16.22 -5.99 5.10
N LYS A 122 14.90 -6.09 5.32
CA LYS A 122 14.01 -7.04 4.61
C LYS A 122 12.68 -6.39 4.28
N ARG A 123 11.85 -7.07 3.49
CA ARG A 123 10.46 -6.66 3.25
C ARG A 123 9.52 -7.30 4.26
N CYS A 124 8.53 -6.53 4.70
CA CYS A 124 7.41 -7.07 5.44
C CYS A 124 6.69 -8.14 4.60
N PRO A 125 6.40 -9.34 5.14
CA PRO A 125 5.76 -10.41 4.38
C PRO A 125 4.32 -10.07 3.94
N LYS A 126 3.69 -9.08 4.57
CA LYS A 126 2.28 -8.74 4.33
C LYS A 126 2.08 -7.57 3.36
N CYS A 127 2.77 -6.44 3.60
CA CYS A 127 2.64 -5.24 2.76
C CYS A 127 3.85 -5.00 1.84
N HIS A 128 4.91 -5.80 1.95
CA HIS A 128 6.15 -5.67 1.19
C HIS A 128 6.88 -4.34 1.37
N GLY A 129 6.45 -3.51 2.33
CA GLY A 129 7.19 -2.34 2.78
C GLY A 129 8.53 -2.74 3.36
N VAL A 130 9.57 -1.96 3.05
CA VAL A 130 10.93 -2.22 3.53
C VAL A 130 11.07 -1.85 5.00
N THR A 131 11.59 -2.80 5.76
CA THR A 131 11.76 -2.71 7.20
C THR A 131 13.20 -3.02 7.55
N GLU A 132 13.76 -2.20 8.43
CA GLU A 132 15.10 -2.36 8.98
C GLU A 132 15.01 -2.93 10.40
N HIS A 133 15.87 -3.90 10.70
CA HIS A 133 15.98 -4.50 12.03
C HIS A 133 17.09 -3.84 12.82
N MET A 134 16.70 -2.99 13.78
CA MET A 134 17.63 -2.20 14.59
C MET A 134 18.01 -2.90 15.90
N GLU A 135 17.12 -3.74 16.45
CA GLU A 135 17.27 -4.30 17.80
C GLU A 135 17.78 -5.75 17.81
N ALA A 136 17.92 -6.33 19.01
CA ALA A 136 18.30 -7.73 19.20
C ALA A 136 17.10 -8.70 19.10
N CYS A 137 15.88 -8.23 19.37
CA CYS A 137 14.68 -9.08 19.32
C CYS A 137 14.28 -9.36 17.88
N ASN A 138 14.11 -10.63 17.52
CA ASN A 138 13.70 -11.02 16.16
C ASN A 138 12.23 -10.74 15.87
N HIS A 139 11.39 -10.46 16.87
CA HIS A 139 10.00 -10.08 16.68
C HIS A 139 9.89 -8.63 16.22
N MET A 140 9.25 -8.40 15.08
CA MET A 140 9.11 -7.08 14.45
C MET A 140 7.66 -6.73 14.20
N THR A 141 7.32 -5.47 14.44
CA THR A 141 6.05 -4.88 14.03
C THR A 141 6.30 -3.96 12.83
N CYS A 142 5.65 -4.24 11.70
CA CYS A 142 5.81 -3.43 10.50
C CYS A 142 5.35 -1.99 10.75
N VAL A 143 6.23 -1.01 10.52
CA VAL A 143 5.89 0.42 10.71
C VAL A 143 4.72 0.89 9.85
N TYR A 144 4.52 0.27 8.68
CA TYR A 144 3.49 0.61 7.71
C TYR A 144 2.15 -0.08 7.99
N CYS A 145 2.10 -1.42 7.97
CA CYS A 145 0.85 -2.17 8.09
C CYS A 145 0.58 -2.73 9.49
N LYS A 146 1.47 -2.50 10.46
CA LYS A 146 1.39 -2.98 11.85
C LYS A 146 1.34 -4.50 12.01
N HIS A 147 1.64 -5.26 10.96
CA HIS A 147 1.76 -6.70 11.05
C HIS A 147 2.98 -7.10 11.87
N GLU A 148 2.77 -8.02 12.80
CA GLU A 148 3.79 -8.62 13.63
C GLU A 148 4.32 -9.90 12.98
N TYR A 149 5.64 -10.07 12.96
CA TYR A 149 6.30 -11.21 12.37
C TYR A 149 7.74 -11.35 12.87
N CYS A 150 8.32 -12.55 12.75
CA CYS A 150 9.74 -12.78 13.00
C CYS A 150 10.59 -12.30 11.81
N PHE A 151 11.55 -11.43 12.05
CA PHE A 151 12.47 -10.90 11.03
C PHE A 151 13.32 -11.97 10.35
N VAL A 152 13.64 -13.05 11.06
CA VAL A 152 14.48 -14.13 10.52
C VAL A 152 13.70 -14.97 9.52
N CYS A 153 12.55 -15.53 9.93
CA CYS A 153 11.76 -16.47 9.13
C CYS A 153 10.60 -15.84 8.34
N LEU A 154 10.24 -14.58 8.60
CA LEU A 154 9.14 -13.86 7.96
C LEU A 154 7.74 -14.49 8.17
N ILE A 155 7.59 -15.24 9.26
CA ILE A 155 6.33 -15.85 9.71
C ILE A 155 5.79 -15.02 10.88
N PRO A 156 4.45 -14.89 11.05
CA PRO A 156 3.83 -14.25 12.21
C PRO A 156 4.38 -14.77 13.55
#